data_AF-A0A330LBB9-F1
#
_entry.id   AF-A0A330LBB9-F1
#
_cell.length_a   1.000
_cell.length_b   1.000
_cell.length_c   1.000
_cell.angle_alpha   90.00
_cell.angle_beta   90.00
_cell.angle_gamma   90.00
#
_symmetry.space_group_name_H-M   'P 1'
#
loop_
_entity.id
_entity.type
_entity.pdbx_description
1 polymer ?
#
loop_
_entity_poly.entity_id
_entity_poly.type
_entity_poly.pdbx_seq_one_letter_code
_entity_poly.pdbx_strand_id
1 'polypeptide(L)'
;MILPPSIALALSGGGIRAIVFHLGVIRLLAERRLLEHVERISTVSGGSLLVGLILQANQYQWPSSDLFMESVYPNLRNSLCNKSFQWGALRQLLNPVNLPFVFSRANLLALAIEKEWNIRIKLSELPIRPEWSINATTAENGKRFRFKRSDIGDYQLGYASAEDFHLSSAMAVSAAFPGGFGPLRLDATLFNWQKREWNALKGTEQPVNIGYKSLHLYDGGIYDNLGLEPFFDAGRSKAKHPGTTIIVSDAGRPLPSGFDFFSLNPFRLKRVADIMSDQSHALRVRTFSNYLQESPGRGAFIYIGTPIEPTLPCKSATYTSNFPTTLRRIDLTEFDLLANHGYQVAKQAEQACGL
;
A
#
# COMPACT_ATOMS: atom_id res chain seq x y z
N MET A 1 4.44 13.93 31.46
CA MET A 1 4.38 14.07 29.99
C MET A 1 3.65 12.84 29.48
N ILE A 2 2.41 12.99 29.01
CA ILE A 2 1.67 11.88 28.40
C ILE A 2 2.43 11.55 27.11
N LEU A 3 2.95 10.33 26.98
CA LEU A 3 3.59 9.90 25.74
C LEU A 3 2.61 10.14 24.58
N PRO A 4 3.01 10.79 23.49
CA PRO A 4 2.15 10.96 22.33
C PRO A 4 1.64 9.59 21.85
N PRO A 5 0.40 9.51 21.37
CA PRO A 5 -0.19 8.24 20.95
C PRO A 5 0.64 7.62 19.82
N SER A 6 0.86 6.30 19.92
CA SER A 6 1.47 5.53 18.83
C SER A 6 0.57 5.62 17.59
N ILE A 7 1.17 5.78 16.41
CA ILE A 7 0.45 5.90 15.14
C ILE A 7 0.61 4.61 14.31
N ALA A 8 -0.52 4.10 13.81
CA ALA A 8 -0.56 3.10 12.76
C ALA A 8 -1.04 3.74 11.45
N LEU A 9 -0.20 3.73 10.42
CA LEU A 9 -0.46 4.35 9.13
C LEU A 9 -0.81 3.30 8.07
N ALA A 10 -2.02 3.38 7.53
CA ALA A 10 -2.48 2.53 6.43
C ALA A 10 -2.51 3.34 5.12
N LEU A 11 -1.81 2.87 4.09
CA LEU A 11 -1.67 3.53 2.78
C LEU A 11 -2.21 2.62 1.68
N SER A 12 -3.29 3.06 1.04
CA SER A 12 -4.00 2.25 0.06
C SER A 12 -3.27 2.11 -1.29
N GLY A 13 -3.84 1.27 -2.16
CA GLY A 13 -3.41 1.18 -3.56
C GLY A 13 -3.89 2.34 -4.45
N GLY A 14 -3.39 2.37 -5.69
CA GLY A 14 -3.76 3.39 -6.69
C GLY A 14 -2.61 3.86 -7.61
N GLY A 15 -1.48 3.16 -7.65
CA GLY A 15 -0.36 3.47 -8.55
C GLY A 15 0.30 4.83 -8.25
N ILE A 16 0.74 5.56 -9.29
CA ILE A 16 1.44 6.85 -9.10
C ILE A 16 0.58 7.90 -8.40
N ARG A 17 -0.73 7.90 -8.65
CA ARG A 17 -1.69 8.79 -7.97
C ARG A 17 -1.62 8.58 -6.45
N ALA A 18 -1.65 7.33 -6.01
CA ALA A 18 -1.56 6.99 -4.59
C ALA A 18 -0.23 7.44 -3.99
N ILE A 19 0.89 7.19 -4.68
CA ILE A 19 2.22 7.65 -4.24
C ILE A 19 2.21 9.15 -3.92
N VAL A 20 1.73 9.98 -4.85
CA VAL A 20 1.78 11.44 -4.69
C VAL A 20 0.73 11.96 -3.71
N PHE A 21 -0.48 11.40 -3.71
CA PHE A 21 -1.51 11.75 -2.73
C PHE A 21 -1.05 11.45 -1.30
N HIS A 22 -0.52 10.24 -1.05
CA HIS A 22 -0.01 9.86 0.26
C HIS A 22 1.22 10.69 0.66
N LEU A 23 2.08 11.11 -0.26
CA LEU A 23 3.16 12.07 0.03
C LEU A 23 2.62 13.38 0.61
N GLY A 24 1.50 13.88 0.11
CA GLY A 24 0.79 15.03 0.66
C GLY A 24 0.33 14.81 2.10
N VAL A 25 -0.21 13.63 2.39
CA VAL A 25 -0.65 13.24 3.73
C VAL A 25 0.54 13.13 4.70
N ILE A 26 1.60 12.42 4.30
CA ILE A 26 2.82 12.24 5.12
C ILE A 26 3.51 13.59 5.35
N ARG A 27 3.47 14.51 4.38
CA ARG A 27 3.95 15.88 4.56
C ARG A 27 3.23 16.60 5.70
N LEU A 28 1.90 16.49 5.80
CA LEU A 28 1.19 17.07 6.94
C LEU A 28 1.66 16.45 8.27
N LEU A 29 1.77 15.12 8.32
CA LEU A 29 2.26 14.43 9.53
C LEU A 29 3.67 14.89 9.92
N ALA A 30 4.55 15.11 8.93
CA ALA A 30 5.88 15.65 9.14
C ALA A 30 5.84 17.09 9.67
N GLU A 31 5.03 17.96 9.08
CA GLU A 31 4.83 19.34 9.59
C GLU A 31 4.29 19.37 11.04
N ARG A 32 3.67 18.29 11.52
CA ARG A 32 3.18 18.12 12.89
C ARG A 32 4.13 17.37 13.82
N ARG A 33 5.32 16.97 13.35
CA ARG A 33 6.28 16.13 14.11
C ARG A 33 5.70 14.79 14.54
N LEU A 34 4.90 14.18 13.67
CA LEU A 34 4.22 12.91 13.94
C LEU A 34 4.91 11.69 13.33
N LEU A 35 5.89 11.86 12.42
CA LEU A 35 6.55 10.71 11.79
C LEU A 35 7.32 9.84 12.78
N GLU A 36 7.83 10.45 13.85
CA GLU A 36 8.54 9.79 14.95
C GLU A 36 7.63 8.89 15.78
N HIS A 37 6.32 9.11 15.70
CA HIS A 37 5.29 8.35 16.43
C HIS A 37 4.68 7.24 15.58
N VAL A 38 5.03 7.15 14.29
CA VAL A 38 4.61 6.04 13.43
C VAL A 38 5.34 4.77 13.87
N GLU A 39 4.61 3.87 14.52
CA GLU A 39 5.15 2.58 14.96
C GLU A 39 4.86 1.46 13.97
N ARG A 40 3.81 1.61 13.16
CA ARG A 40 3.32 0.57 12.24
C ARG A 40 2.87 1.17 10.93
N ILE A 41 3.22 0.50 9.84
CA ILE A 41 2.81 0.87 8.50
C ILE A 41 2.21 -0.35 7.81
N SER A 42 1.09 -0.17 7.13
CA SER A 42 0.47 -1.19 6.31
C SER A 42 0.18 -0.61 4.94
N THR A 43 0.68 -1.24 3.88
CA THR A 43 0.63 -0.66 2.54
C THR A 43 0.07 -1.63 1.51
N VAL A 44 -0.52 -1.05 0.47
CA VAL A 44 -1.00 -1.77 -0.70
C VAL A 44 -0.51 -1.05 -1.95
N SER A 45 0.01 -1.77 -2.94
CA SER A 45 0.28 -1.25 -4.28
C SER A 45 1.09 0.05 -4.27
N GLY A 46 0.51 1.16 -4.74
CA GLY A 46 1.14 2.49 -4.73
C GLY A 46 1.65 2.93 -3.35
N GLY A 47 0.94 2.62 -2.27
CA GLY A 47 1.43 2.85 -0.91
C GLY A 47 2.72 2.08 -0.60
N SER A 48 2.84 0.83 -1.09
CA SER A 48 4.05 0.01 -0.87
C SER A 48 5.24 0.55 -1.63
N LEU A 49 5.00 1.04 -2.86
CA LEU A 49 5.99 1.71 -3.68
C LEU A 49 6.50 2.99 -3.00
N LEU A 50 5.59 3.80 -2.46
CA LEU A 50 5.94 5.03 -1.76
C LEU A 50 6.84 4.75 -0.54
N VAL A 51 6.44 3.82 0.34
CA VAL A 51 7.21 3.55 1.56
C VAL A 51 8.59 3.00 1.22
N GLY A 52 8.70 2.12 0.21
CA GLY A 52 10.01 1.67 -0.27
C GLY A 52 10.89 2.82 -0.79
N LEU A 53 10.31 3.79 -1.49
CA LEU A 53 11.01 4.99 -1.96
C LEU A 53 11.44 5.92 -0.81
N ILE A 54 10.58 6.13 0.19
CA ILE A 54 10.91 6.91 1.40
C ILE A 54 12.10 6.28 2.13
N LEU A 55 12.03 4.97 2.37
CA LEU A 55 13.11 4.24 3.03
C LEU A 55 14.39 4.30 2.20
N GLN A 56 14.33 4.05 0.89
CA GLN A 56 15.50 4.12 0.02
C GLN A 56 16.16 5.52 0.04
N ALA A 57 15.35 6.59 0.02
CA ALA A 57 15.86 7.96 0.03
C ALA A 57 16.54 8.33 1.36
N ASN A 58 16.23 7.61 2.44
CA ASN A 58 16.78 7.79 3.77
C ASN A 58 17.57 6.56 4.24
N GLN A 59 18.36 5.95 3.36
CA GLN A 59 19.30 4.85 3.69
C GLN A 59 18.65 3.66 4.42
N TYR A 60 17.43 3.33 4.01
CA TYR A 60 16.59 2.28 4.59
C TYR A 60 16.27 2.49 6.08
N GLN A 61 16.15 3.75 6.51
CA GLN A 61 15.62 4.14 7.81
C GLN A 61 14.34 4.97 7.61
N TRP A 62 13.41 4.86 8.55
CA TRP A 62 12.26 5.74 8.58
C TRP A 62 12.70 7.16 8.97
N PRO A 63 12.37 8.20 8.20
CA PRO A 63 12.86 9.55 8.46
C PRO A 63 12.16 10.17 9.67
N SER A 64 12.88 11.03 10.39
CA SER A 64 12.23 12.02 11.25
C SER A 64 11.46 13.01 10.39
N SER A 65 10.53 13.73 11.02
CA SER A 65 9.75 14.78 10.40
C SER A 65 10.63 15.86 9.75
N ASP A 66 11.71 16.26 10.43
CA ASP A 66 12.65 17.26 9.91
C ASP A 66 13.41 16.73 8.68
N LEU A 67 14.00 15.52 8.76
CA LEU A 67 14.70 14.90 7.63
C LEU A 67 13.77 14.66 6.44
N PHE A 68 12.51 14.29 6.71
CA PHE A 68 11.51 14.09 5.67
C PHE A 68 11.27 15.38 4.88
N MET A 69 11.07 16.50 5.58
CA MET A 69 10.80 17.80 4.97
C MET A 69 12.01 18.38 4.24
N GLU A 70 13.20 18.28 4.85
CA GLU A 70 14.41 18.88 4.31
C GLU A 70 15.00 18.11 3.12
N SER A 71 14.89 16.77 3.13
CA SER A 71 15.63 15.92 2.18
C SER A 71 14.76 14.93 1.41
N VAL A 72 13.92 14.14 2.10
CA VAL A 72 13.19 13.02 1.47
C VAL A 72 12.12 13.54 0.52
N TYR A 73 11.26 14.46 0.97
CA TYR A 73 10.17 14.99 0.16
C TYR A 73 10.67 15.72 -1.10
N PRO A 74 11.65 16.65 -1.03
CA PRO A 74 12.22 17.27 -2.23
C PRO A 74 12.88 16.27 -3.19
N ASN A 75 13.60 15.27 -2.65
CA ASN A 75 14.21 14.23 -3.47
C ASN A 75 13.15 13.42 -4.23
N LEU A 76 12.11 12.96 -3.54
CA LEU A 76 11.03 12.18 -4.16
C LEU A 76 10.26 13.01 -5.19
N ARG A 77 9.96 14.28 -4.90
CA ARG A 77 9.36 15.21 -5.87
C ARG A 77 10.21 15.29 -7.14
N ASN A 78 11.52 15.50 -7.00
CA ASN A 78 12.42 15.59 -8.15
C ASN A 78 12.56 14.25 -8.90
N SER A 79 12.66 13.13 -8.19
CA SER A 79 12.84 11.81 -8.81
C SER A 79 11.60 11.37 -9.59
N LEU A 80 10.40 11.52 -9.00
CA LEU A 80 9.14 11.15 -9.64
C LEU A 80 8.84 12.02 -10.88
N CYS A 81 9.29 13.29 -10.87
CA CYS A 81 9.08 14.20 -11.98
C CYS A 81 10.11 14.10 -13.10
N ASN A 82 11.32 13.60 -12.83
CA ASN A 82 12.38 13.49 -13.83
C ASN A 82 12.51 12.09 -14.46
N LYS A 83 12.10 11.03 -13.74
CA LYS A 83 12.26 9.64 -14.20
C LYS A 83 10.91 9.03 -14.56
N SER A 84 10.83 8.38 -15.73
CA SER A 84 9.67 7.56 -16.09
C SER A 84 9.95 6.10 -15.77
N PHE A 85 9.21 5.54 -14.82
CA PHE A 85 9.43 4.17 -14.37
C PHE A 85 8.77 3.14 -15.29
N GLN A 86 7.71 3.52 -15.99
CA GLN A 86 7.18 2.72 -17.10
C GLN A 86 8.24 2.41 -18.17
N TRP A 87 9.07 3.41 -18.52
CA TRP A 87 10.16 3.20 -19.48
C TRP A 87 11.26 2.32 -18.90
N GLY A 88 11.54 2.43 -17.59
CA GLY A 88 12.45 1.51 -16.89
C GLY A 88 11.97 0.05 -16.94
N ALA A 89 10.71 -0.21 -16.61
CA ALA A 89 10.12 -1.54 -16.69
C ALA A 89 10.09 -2.07 -18.13
N LEU A 90 9.75 -1.23 -19.12
CA LEU A 90 9.78 -1.60 -20.54
C LEU A 90 11.21 -1.91 -21.02
N ARG A 91 12.22 -1.14 -20.57
CA ARG A 91 13.64 -1.40 -20.86
C ARG A 91 14.07 -2.76 -20.31
N GLN A 92 13.59 -3.16 -19.13
CA GLN A 92 13.86 -4.50 -18.60
C GLN A 92 13.13 -5.59 -19.39
N LEU A 93 11.91 -5.33 -19.88
CA LEU A 93 11.17 -6.26 -20.75
C LEU A 93 11.87 -6.50 -22.09
N LEU A 94 12.47 -5.45 -22.68
CA LEU A 94 13.19 -5.52 -23.95
C LEU A 94 14.62 -6.07 -23.82
N ASN A 95 15.13 -6.29 -22.61
CA ASN A 95 16.46 -6.86 -22.41
C ASN A 95 16.44 -8.37 -22.70
N PRO A 96 17.26 -8.88 -23.63
CA PRO A 96 17.24 -10.29 -24.02
C PRO A 96 17.57 -11.26 -22.87
N VAL A 97 18.32 -10.82 -21.85
CA VAL A 97 18.59 -11.62 -20.64
C VAL A 97 17.31 -11.90 -19.84
N ASN A 98 16.29 -11.05 -19.96
CA ASN A 98 15.04 -11.15 -19.21
C ASN A 98 13.90 -11.79 -20.03
N LEU A 99 14.16 -12.26 -21.25
CA LEU A 99 13.18 -12.95 -22.11
C LEU A 99 12.40 -14.08 -21.39
N PRO A 100 13.01 -14.90 -20.51
CA PRO A 100 12.27 -15.91 -19.75
C PRO A 100 11.19 -15.36 -18.81
N PHE A 101 11.30 -14.08 -18.39
CA PHE A 101 10.37 -13.43 -17.46
C PHE A 101 9.27 -12.63 -18.14
N VAL A 102 9.24 -12.55 -19.48
CA VAL A 102 8.19 -11.84 -20.25
C VAL A 102 6.78 -12.34 -19.93
N PHE A 103 6.64 -13.63 -19.61
CA PHE A 103 5.38 -14.25 -19.19
C PHE A 103 5.10 -14.12 -17.68
N SER A 104 6.05 -13.63 -16.89
CA SER A 104 5.92 -13.35 -15.45
C SER A 104 6.21 -11.87 -15.17
N ARG A 105 5.30 -11.01 -15.62
CA ARG A 105 5.54 -9.55 -15.64
C ARG A 105 5.69 -8.96 -14.23
N ALA A 106 5.16 -9.61 -13.19
CA ALA A 106 5.42 -9.22 -11.79
C ALA A 106 6.90 -9.40 -11.40
N ASN A 107 7.58 -10.45 -11.87
CA ASN A 107 9.02 -10.62 -11.65
C ASN A 107 9.84 -9.54 -12.39
N LEU A 108 9.39 -9.13 -13.57
CA LEU A 108 10.00 -7.99 -14.28
C LEU A 108 9.80 -6.67 -13.54
N LEU A 109 8.65 -6.46 -12.92
CA LEU A 109 8.42 -5.30 -12.07
C LEU A 109 9.37 -5.30 -10.86
N ALA A 110 9.61 -6.46 -10.23
CA ALA A 110 10.59 -6.58 -9.15
C ALA A 110 12.00 -6.19 -9.62
N LEU A 111 12.43 -6.71 -10.79
CA LEU A 111 13.71 -6.35 -11.40
C LEU A 111 13.80 -4.86 -11.75
N ALA A 112 12.70 -4.26 -12.22
CA ALA A 112 12.65 -2.83 -12.52
C ALA A 112 12.76 -1.98 -11.25
N ILE A 113 12.05 -2.34 -10.17
CA ILE A 113 12.18 -1.69 -8.87
C ILE A 113 13.63 -1.78 -8.38
N GLU A 114 14.23 -2.98 -8.43
CA GLU A 114 15.59 -3.21 -7.97
C GLU A 114 16.63 -2.37 -8.74
N LYS A 115 16.53 -2.35 -10.07
CA LYS A 115 17.52 -1.68 -10.94
C LYS A 115 17.29 -0.18 -11.07
N GLU A 116 16.04 0.26 -11.20
CA GLU A 116 15.71 1.67 -11.48
C GLU A 116 15.57 2.50 -10.19
N TRP A 117 15.14 1.89 -9.07
CA TRP A 117 15.08 2.54 -7.75
C TRP A 117 16.26 2.17 -6.85
N ASN A 118 17.16 1.30 -7.29
CA ASN A 118 18.30 0.84 -6.51
C ASN A 118 17.89 0.21 -5.16
N ILE A 119 16.72 -0.43 -5.12
CA ILE A 119 16.20 -1.12 -3.93
C ILE A 119 16.65 -2.57 -3.98
N ARG A 120 17.80 -2.87 -3.36
CA ARG A 120 18.46 -4.18 -3.42
C ARG A 120 18.47 -4.94 -2.08
N ILE A 121 17.93 -4.34 -1.04
CA ILE A 121 17.92 -4.94 0.29
C ILE A 121 16.90 -6.07 0.42
N LYS A 122 17.14 -6.95 1.37
CA LYS A 122 16.21 -7.98 1.84
C LYS A 122 15.22 -7.40 2.84
N LEU A 123 14.09 -8.08 3.04
CA LEU A 123 13.11 -7.70 4.06
C LEU A 123 13.71 -7.70 5.46
N SER A 124 14.59 -8.66 5.75
CA SER A 124 15.32 -8.78 7.02
C SER A 124 16.28 -7.63 7.33
N GLU A 125 16.54 -6.73 6.37
CA GLU A 125 17.38 -5.54 6.54
C GLU A 125 16.55 -4.28 6.88
N LEU A 126 15.23 -4.30 6.69
CA LEU A 126 14.31 -3.17 6.97
C LEU A 126 14.30 -2.74 8.43
N PRO A 127 14.18 -1.45 8.79
CA PRO A 127 14.26 -1.04 10.18
C PRO A 127 13.20 -1.75 11.06
N ILE A 128 13.54 -2.00 12.33
CA ILE A 128 12.60 -2.65 13.28
C ILE A 128 11.35 -1.79 13.50
N ARG A 129 11.51 -0.45 13.45
CA ARG A 129 10.43 0.52 13.59
C ARG A 129 10.47 1.54 12.43
N PRO A 130 9.31 1.88 11.84
CA PRO A 130 8.01 1.26 12.05
C PRO A 130 7.99 -0.19 11.54
N GLU A 131 7.17 -1.03 12.16
CA GLU A 131 6.89 -2.36 11.62
C GLU A 131 6.09 -2.20 10.32
N TRP A 132 6.65 -2.63 9.20
CA TRP A 132 6.03 -2.50 7.90
C TRP A 132 5.41 -3.82 7.42
N SER A 133 4.11 -3.80 7.13
CA SER A 133 3.33 -4.90 6.52
C SER A 133 2.99 -4.56 5.07
N ILE A 134 3.68 -5.18 4.13
CA ILE A 134 3.37 -5.07 2.70
C ILE A 134 2.31 -6.12 2.36
N ASN A 135 1.14 -5.70 1.87
CA ASN A 135 0.02 -6.61 1.66
C ASN A 135 -0.09 -7.13 0.23
N ALA A 136 -0.47 -8.39 0.12
CA ALA A 136 -0.73 -9.15 -1.09
C ALA A 136 -1.92 -10.10 -0.87
N THR A 137 -2.34 -10.77 -1.93
CA THR A 137 -3.44 -11.75 -1.89
C THR A 137 -2.97 -13.09 -2.43
N THR A 138 -3.09 -14.15 -1.63
CA THR A 138 -2.80 -15.52 -2.05
C THR A 138 -3.94 -16.06 -2.93
N ALA A 139 -3.65 -16.49 -4.15
CA ALA A 139 -4.67 -17.02 -5.06
C ALA A 139 -5.24 -18.37 -4.59
N GLU A 140 -4.41 -19.20 -3.96
CA GLU A 140 -4.74 -20.58 -3.58
C GLU A 140 -5.83 -20.65 -2.50
N ASN A 141 -5.93 -19.65 -1.62
CA ASN A 141 -6.86 -19.64 -0.49
C ASN A 141 -7.64 -18.31 -0.33
N GLY A 142 -7.36 -17.31 -1.16
CA GLY A 142 -8.01 -15.99 -1.12
C GLY A 142 -7.71 -15.18 0.15
N LYS A 143 -6.63 -15.48 0.88
CA LYS A 143 -6.27 -14.80 2.13
C LYS A 143 -5.24 -13.69 1.93
N ARG A 144 -5.18 -12.80 2.91
CA ARG A 144 -4.16 -11.75 2.99
C ARG A 144 -2.79 -12.38 3.22
N PHE A 145 -1.97 -12.36 2.18
CA PHE A 145 -0.55 -12.61 2.30
C PHE A 145 0.14 -11.32 2.73
N ARG A 146 1.05 -11.40 3.68
CA ARG A 146 1.82 -10.23 4.13
C ARG A 146 3.30 -10.51 4.04
N PHE A 147 4.06 -9.47 3.76
CA PHE A 147 5.51 -9.46 3.88
C PHE A 147 5.92 -8.47 4.98
N LYS A 148 6.74 -8.93 5.92
CA LYS A 148 7.32 -8.14 7.00
C LYS A 148 8.82 -8.40 7.09
N ARG A 149 9.52 -7.63 7.92
CA ARG A 149 10.96 -7.84 8.23
C ARG A 149 11.25 -9.28 8.67
N SER A 150 10.42 -9.84 9.54
CA SER A 150 10.65 -11.16 10.15
C SER A 150 10.09 -12.32 9.35
N ASP A 151 8.90 -12.15 8.78
CA ASP A 151 8.13 -13.25 8.23
C ASP A 151 7.30 -12.86 7.01
N ILE A 152 7.03 -13.86 6.20
CA ILE A 152 6.12 -13.80 5.06
C ILE A 152 5.07 -14.90 5.20
N GLY A 153 3.83 -14.65 4.75
CA GLY A 153 2.80 -15.69 4.80
C GLY A 153 1.39 -15.17 5.01
N ASP A 154 0.48 -16.10 5.24
CA ASP A 154 -0.91 -15.84 5.64
C ASP A 154 -1.33 -16.74 6.80
N TYR A 155 -2.41 -16.36 7.48
CA TYR A 155 -2.83 -17.05 8.71
C TYR A 155 -3.30 -18.50 8.48
N GLN A 156 -3.66 -18.86 7.25
CA GLN A 156 -4.19 -20.18 6.93
C GLN A 156 -3.07 -21.15 6.53
N LEU A 157 -2.12 -20.71 5.70
CA LEU A 157 -0.93 -21.50 5.33
C LEU A 157 0.07 -21.57 6.48
N GLY A 158 0.25 -20.48 7.21
CA GLY A 158 1.36 -20.28 8.12
C GLY A 158 2.33 -19.23 7.60
N TYR A 159 3.42 -19.08 8.33
CA TYR A 159 4.45 -18.08 8.09
C TYR A 159 5.82 -18.73 7.91
N ALA A 160 6.64 -18.15 7.06
CA ALA A 160 8.03 -18.53 6.86
C ALA A 160 8.95 -17.34 7.12
N SER A 161 10.24 -17.62 7.37
CA SER A 161 11.25 -16.56 7.54
C SER A 161 11.34 -15.67 6.30
N ALA A 162 11.47 -14.36 6.52
CA ALA A 162 11.70 -13.37 5.47
C ALA A 162 13.20 -13.12 5.19
N GLU A 163 14.09 -13.89 5.82
CA GLU A 163 15.55 -13.63 5.88
C GLU A 163 16.17 -13.30 4.53
N ASP A 164 15.91 -14.11 3.51
CA ASP A 164 16.49 -13.96 2.17
C ASP A 164 15.54 -13.32 1.14
N PHE A 165 14.35 -12.88 1.56
CA PHE A 165 13.36 -12.37 0.61
C PHE A 165 13.64 -10.92 0.23
N HIS A 166 13.72 -10.62 -1.07
CA HIS A 166 14.02 -9.28 -1.56
C HIS A 166 12.85 -8.31 -1.34
N LEU A 167 13.14 -7.09 -0.87
CA LEU A 167 12.13 -6.04 -0.71
C LEU A 167 11.49 -5.68 -2.05
N SER A 168 12.28 -5.59 -3.13
CA SER A 168 11.80 -5.27 -4.48
C SER A 168 10.71 -6.24 -4.95
N SER A 169 10.86 -7.54 -4.65
CA SER A 169 9.87 -8.57 -4.94
C SER A 169 8.58 -8.39 -4.13
N ALA A 170 8.68 -8.08 -2.82
CA ALA A 170 7.50 -7.82 -1.99
C ALA A 170 6.70 -6.60 -2.49
N MET A 171 7.42 -5.52 -2.81
CA MET A 171 6.83 -4.30 -3.39
C MET A 171 6.18 -4.59 -4.75
N ALA A 172 6.83 -5.39 -5.61
CA ALA A 172 6.29 -5.75 -6.92
C ALA A 172 5.02 -6.60 -6.81
N VAL A 173 4.97 -7.59 -5.91
CA VAL A 173 3.75 -8.38 -5.64
C VAL A 173 2.62 -7.45 -5.25
N SER A 174 2.89 -6.55 -4.30
CA SER A 174 1.88 -5.64 -3.78
C SER A 174 1.37 -4.67 -4.86
N ALA A 175 2.16 -4.38 -5.89
CA ALA A 175 1.83 -3.49 -7.01
C ALA A 175 1.38 -4.21 -8.31
N ALA A 176 1.34 -5.55 -8.31
CA ALA A 176 0.99 -6.35 -9.48
C ALA A 176 -0.52 -6.39 -9.70
N PHE A 177 -1.09 -5.28 -10.18
CA PHE A 177 -2.53 -5.19 -10.38
C PHE A 177 -3.04 -6.24 -11.39
N PRO A 178 -4.22 -6.86 -11.14
CA PRO A 178 -4.83 -7.83 -12.05
C PRO A 178 -5.11 -7.25 -13.43
N GLY A 179 -4.68 -7.96 -14.48
CA GLY A 179 -4.86 -7.57 -15.89
C GLY A 179 -3.63 -6.92 -16.54
N GLY A 180 -2.69 -6.37 -15.76
CA GLY A 180 -1.46 -5.77 -16.27
C GLY A 180 -0.25 -6.69 -16.16
N PHE A 181 0.02 -7.23 -14.97
CA PHE A 181 1.29 -7.89 -14.66
C PHE A 181 1.20 -9.39 -14.29
N GLY A 182 -0.01 -9.92 -14.09
CA GLY A 182 -0.20 -11.30 -13.63
C GLY A 182 0.31 -11.52 -12.20
N PRO A 183 0.05 -12.69 -11.59
CA PRO A 183 0.54 -12.98 -10.26
C PRO A 183 2.07 -13.16 -10.23
N LEU A 184 2.69 -12.79 -9.12
CA LEU A 184 4.05 -13.24 -8.82
C LEU A 184 3.98 -14.70 -8.36
N ARG A 185 4.82 -15.56 -8.93
CA ARG A 185 4.94 -16.95 -8.53
C ARG A 185 6.05 -17.08 -7.48
N LEU A 186 5.68 -17.47 -6.27
CA LEU A 186 6.60 -17.81 -5.19
C LEU A 186 6.84 -19.32 -5.19
N ASP A 187 8.09 -19.77 -5.25
CA ASP A 187 8.41 -21.18 -4.99
C ASP A 187 8.34 -21.44 -3.49
N ALA A 188 7.29 -22.12 -3.06
CA ALA A 188 7.03 -22.34 -1.65
C ALA A 188 7.94 -23.43 -1.04
N THR A 189 8.60 -24.23 -1.88
CA THR A 189 9.51 -25.29 -1.42
C THR A 189 10.84 -24.74 -0.89
N LEU A 190 11.16 -23.48 -1.21
CA LEU A 190 12.34 -22.78 -0.71
C LEU A 190 12.16 -22.23 0.72
N PHE A 191 10.98 -22.42 1.31
CA PHE A 191 10.61 -21.83 2.60
C PHE A 191 10.24 -22.91 3.61
N ASN A 192 10.75 -22.73 4.84
CA ASN A 192 10.33 -23.53 5.99
C ASN A 192 9.09 -22.89 6.61
N TRP A 193 7.92 -23.40 6.23
CA TRP A 193 6.64 -22.90 6.72
C TRP A 193 6.34 -23.42 8.12
N GLN A 194 5.91 -22.52 8.98
CA GLN A 194 5.53 -22.81 10.35
C GLN A 194 4.17 -22.20 10.65
N LYS A 195 3.35 -22.92 11.42
CA LYS A 195 2.04 -22.46 11.82
C LYS A 195 1.82 -22.73 13.30
N ARG A 196 1.04 -21.87 13.93
CA ARG A 196 0.55 -22.05 15.29
C ARG A 196 -0.96 -21.94 15.31
N GLU A 197 -1.56 -22.58 16.29
CA GLU A 197 -2.99 -22.44 16.54
C GLU A 197 -3.37 -21.00 16.90
N TRP A 198 -4.63 -20.66 16.63
CA TRP A 198 -5.14 -19.34 16.93
C TRP A 198 -5.08 -19.09 18.45
N ASN A 199 -4.46 -17.99 18.86
CA ASN A 199 -4.14 -17.61 20.26
C ASN A 199 -3.03 -18.39 20.96
N ALA A 200 -2.32 -19.30 20.28
CA ALA A 200 -1.14 -19.93 20.88
C ALA A 200 -0.02 -18.90 21.14
N LEU A 201 0.87 -19.20 22.10
CA LEU A 201 2.01 -18.35 22.43
C LEU A 201 2.95 -18.20 21.22
N LYS A 202 3.70 -17.10 21.16
CA LYS A 202 4.73 -16.93 20.12
C LYS A 202 5.91 -17.81 20.49
N GLY A 203 6.47 -18.56 19.55
CA GLY A 203 7.51 -19.57 19.79
C GLY A 203 6.98 -21.02 19.86
N THR A 204 5.66 -21.24 19.79
CA THR A 204 5.06 -22.58 19.73
C THR A 204 4.71 -23.00 18.30
N GLU A 205 5.28 -22.34 17.31
CA GLU A 205 5.03 -22.63 15.90
C GLU A 205 5.58 -24.03 15.55
N GLN A 206 4.78 -24.79 14.79
CA GLN A 206 5.13 -26.13 14.33
C GLN A 206 5.35 -26.10 12.82
N PRO A 207 6.33 -26.85 12.29
CA PRO A 207 6.48 -27.03 10.85
C PRO A 207 5.17 -27.52 10.23
N VAL A 208 4.78 -26.92 9.12
CA VAL A 208 3.55 -27.28 8.40
C VAL A 208 3.85 -27.49 6.92
N ASN A 209 3.27 -28.53 6.35
CA ASN A 209 3.20 -28.64 4.89
C ASN A 209 2.00 -27.85 4.40
N ILE A 210 2.25 -26.78 3.67
CA ILE A 210 1.19 -25.90 3.16
C ILE A 210 0.39 -26.52 2.00
N GLY A 211 0.82 -27.67 1.45
CA GLY A 211 0.12 -28.39 0.38
C GLY A 211 0.36 -27.86 -1.04
N TYR A 212 1.14 -26.78 -1.19
CA TYR A 212 1.40 -26.14 -2.48
C TYR A 212 2.91 -26.06 -2.74
N LYS A 213 3.34 -26.45 -3.94
CA LYS A 213 4.74 -26.28 -4.39
C LYS A 213 5.06 -24.83 -4.77
N SER A 214 4.07 -24.09 -5.26
CA SER A 214 4.21 -22.67 -5.56
C SER A 214 2.94 -21.92 -5.21
N LEU A 215 3.09 -20.68 -4.75
CA LEU A 215 1.98 -19.76 -4.47
C LEU A 215 1.91 -18.68 -5.55
N HIS A 216 0.69 -18.29 -5.92
CA HIS A 216 0.44 -17.19 -6.85
C HIS A 216 -0.07 -16.00 -6.07
N LEU A 217 0.76 -14.97 -6.00
CA LEU A 217 0.50 -13.78 -5.20
C LEU A 217 0.08 -12.63 -6.10
N TYR A 218 -1.09 -12.07 -5.80
CA TYR A 218 -1.64 -10.88 -6.46
C TYR A 218 -1.50 -9.64 -5.56
N ASP A 219 -1.79 -8.47 -6.15
CA ASP A 219 -1.93 -7.20 -5.43
C ASP A 219 -2.82 -7.34 -4.18
N GLY A 220 -2.42 -6.68 -3.10
CA GLY A 220 -3.14 -6.71 -1.82
C GLY A 220 -4.53 -6.09 -1.88
N GLY A 221 -4.79 -5.27 -2.90
CA GLY A 221 -6.06 -4.60 -3.13
C GLY A 221 -7.22 -5.53 -3.44
N ILE A 222 -6.96 -6.77 -3.87
CA ILE A 222 -8.00 -7.79 -4.03
C ILE A 222 -8.61 -8.16 -2.67
N TYR A 223 -7.78 -8.29 -1.63
CA TYR A 223 -8.23 -8.64 -0.29
C TYR A 223 -8.69 -7.41 0.50
N ASP A 224 -7.83 -6.39 0.59
CA ASP A 224 -8.06 -5.16 1.35
C ASP A 224 -7.22 -4.01 0.79
N ASN A 225 -7.81 -3.21 -0.10
CA ASN A 225 -7.12 -2.07 -0.72
C ASN A 225 -6.75 -0.95 0.26
N LEU A 226 -7.40 -0.86 1.42
CA LEU A 226 -7.07 0.15 2.42
C LEU A 226 -5.81 -0.21 3.22
N GLY A 227 -5.42 -1.49 3.25
CA GLY A 227 -4.36 -1.98 4.12
C GLY A 227 -4.73 -1.85 5.61
N LEU A 228 -6.02 -1.88 5.94
CA LEU A 228 -6.57 -1.64 7.27
C LEU A 228 -6.61 -2.91 8.14
N GLU A 229 -6.67 -4.09 7.52
CA GLU A 229 -6.77 -5.40 8.18
C GLU A 229 -5.76 -5.63 9.33
N PRO A 230 -4.46 -5.25 9.26
CA PRO A 230 -3.56 -5.47 10.39
C PRO A 230 -3.90 -4.61 11.62
N PHE A 231 -4.62 -3.50 11.47
CA PHE A 231 -4.85 -2.53 12.56
C PHE A 231 -6.27 -2.54 13.11
N PHE A 232 -7.25 -2.93 12.31
CA PHE A 232 -8.66 -2.85 12.66
C PHE A 232 -9.38 -4.14 12.28
N ASP A 233 -10.21 -4.63 13.21
CA ASP A 233 -11.13 -5.75 12.99
C ASP A 233 -12.49 -5.17 12.59
N ALA A 234 -12.78 -5.19 11.29
CA ALA A 234 -14.03 -4.67 10.76
C ALA A 234 -15.27 -5.46 11.21
N GLY A 235 -15.12 -6.74 11.55
CA GLY A 235 -16.23 -7.57 12.04
C GLY A 235 -16.60 -7.25 13.49
N ARG A 236 -15.63 -6.80 14.29
CA ARG A 236 -15.82 -6.43 15.70
C ARG A 236 -15.86 -4.93 15.95
N SER A 237 -15.65 -4.11 14.92
CA SER A 237 -15.48 -2.65 14.99
C SER A 237 -14.46 -2.21 16.06
N LYS A 238 -13.31 -2.90 16.13
CA LYS A 238 -12.30 -2.67 17.18
C LYS A 238 -10.89 -2.57 16.62
N ALA A 239 -10.09 -1.68 17.20
CA ALA A 239 -8.65 -1.65 16.96
C ALA A 239 -8.00 -2.93 17.50
N LYS A 240 -7.08 -3.51 16.71
CA LYS A 240 -6.28 -4.68 17.08
C LYS A 240 -5.11 -4.32 18.01
N HIS A 241 -4.76 -3.03 18.07
CA HIS A 241 -3.69 -2.50 18.92
C HIS A 241 -4.26 -1.38 19.82
N PRO A 242 -4.54 -1.67 21.10
CA PRO A 242 -5.03 -0.66 22.04
C PRO A 242 -4.05 0.52 22.17
N GLY A 243 -4.57 1.73 22.36
CA GLY A 243 -3.74 2.94 22.54
C GLY A 243 -3.02 3.42 21.27
N THR A 244 -3.38 2.89 20.10
CA THR A 244 -2.82 3.32 18.80
C THR A 244 -3.85 4.13 18.02
N THR A 245 -3.46 5.30 17.55
CA THR A 245 -4.23 6.13 16.62
C THR A 245 -4.06 5.58 15.20
N ILE A 246 -5.16 5.28 14.52
CA ILE A 246 -5.15 4.66 13.18
C ILE A 246 -5.40 5.74 12.13
N ILE A 247 -4.41 6.01 11.27
CA ILE A 247 -4.55 6.94 10.14
C ILE A 247 -4.66 6.12 8.87
N VAL A 248 -5.80 6.23 8.18
CA VAL A 248 -6.04 5.57 6.90
C VAL A 248 -6.03 6.60 5.79
N SER A 249 -5.07 6.48 4.88
CA SER A 249 -5.01 7.29 3.67
C SER A 249 -5.46 6.45 2.47
N ASP A 250 -6.57 6.86 1.88
CA ASP A 250 -7.25 6.15 0.79
C ASP A 250 -7.19 6.96 -0.53
N ALA A 251 -6.35 6.49 -1.43
CA ALA A 251 -6.20 6.94 -2.81
C ALA A 251 -6.98 6.09 -3.83
N GLY A 252 -7.91 5.25 -3.36
CA GLY A 252 -8.83 4.48 -4.17
C GLY A 252 -9.69 5.35 -5.08
N ARG A 253 -9.91 4.90 -6.32
CA ARG A 253 -10.76 5.64 -7.26
C ARG A 253 -12.23 5.39 -6.92
N PRO A 254 -13.08 6.42 -6.78
CA PRO A 254 -14.52 6.23 -6.66
C PRO A 254 -15.07 5.44 -7.85
N LEU A 255 -15.99 4.50 -7.59
CA LEU A 255 -16.67 3.77 -8.66
C LEU A 255 -17.45 4.77 -9.56
N PRO A 256 -17.16 4.84 -10.87
CA PRO A 256 -17.89 5.74 -11.76
C PRO A 256 -19.35 5.29 -11.90
N SER A 257 -20.27 6.26 -11.99
CA SER A 257 -21.68 6.02 -12.30
C SER A 257 -21.86 5.63 -13.78
N GLY A 258 -22.90 4.86 -14.06
CA GLY A 258 -23.23 4.40 -15.42
C GLY A 258 -22.59 3.07 -15.84
N PHE A 259 -23.13 2.49 -16.91
CA PHE A 259 -22.62 1.30 -17.58
C PHE A 259 -23.06 1.34 -19.05
N ASP A 260 -22.13 1.21 -19.99
CA ASP A 260 -22.48 1.14 -21.41
C ASP A 260 -23.08 -0.22 -21.74
N PHE A 261 -24.34 -0.20 -22.21
CA PHE A 261 -25.22 -1.37 -22.35
C PHE A 261 -24.95 -2.27 -23.57
N PHE A 262 -23.86 -2.07 -24.33
CA PHE A 262 -23.60 -2.92 -25.49
C PHE A 262 -23.42 -4.40 -25.09
N SER A 263 -24.13 -5.29 -25.82
CA SER A 263 -24.38 -6.69 -25.45
C SER A 263 -23.12 -7.57 -25.35
N LEU A 264 -22.01 -7.15 -25.97
CA LEU A 264 -20.73 -7.87 -26.04
C LEU A 264 -19.54 -7.01 -25.57
N ASN A 265 -19.71 -6.18 -24.55
CA ASN A 265 -18.59 -5.38 -24.03
C ASN A 265 -17.60 -6.27 -23.23
N PRO A 266 -16.33 -6.46 -23.66
CA PRO A 266 -15.34 -7.26 -22.94
C PRO A 266 -14.98 -6.66 -21.57
N PHE A 267 -15.29 -5.39 -21.32
CA PHE A 267 -15.12 -4.73 -20.02
C PHE A 267 -16.24 -5.03 -19.01
N ARG A 268 -17.25 -5.84 -19.37
CA ARG A 268 -18.34 -6.21 -18.46
C ARG A 268 -17.84 -6.96 -17.22
N LEU A 269 -16.95 -7.94 -17.40
CA LEU A 269 -16.35 -8.67 -16.27
C LEU A 269 -15.52 -7.74 -15.38
N LYS A 270 -14.79 -6.81 -15.98
CA LYS A 270 -14.06 -5.78 -15.24
C LYS A 270 -15.03 -4.92 -14.42
N ARG A 271 -16.15 -4.46 -14.99
CA ARG A 271 -17.15 -3.68 -14.25
C ARG A 271 -17.71 -4.46 -13.06
N VAL A 272 -18.03 -5.74 -13.25
CA VAL A 272 -18.51 -6.59 -12.15
C VAL A 272 -17.46 -6.69 -11.03
N ALA A 273 -16.19 -6.93 -11.39
CA ALA A 273 -15.09 -6.94 -10.44
C ALA A 273 -14.92 -5.57 -9.73
N ASP A 274 -15.03 -4.46 -10.46
CA ASP A 274 -14.96 -3.10 -9.92
C ASP A 274 -16.09 -2.87 -8.89
N ILE A 275 -17.33 -3.31 -9.18
CA ILE A 275 -18.47 -3.22 -8.25
C ILE A 275 -18.23 -4.07 -7.01
N MET A 276 -17.79 -5.33 -7.17
CA MET A 276 -17.52 -6.23 -6.04
C MET A 276 -16.41 -5.67 -5.13
N SER A 277 -15.37 -5.12 -5.74
CA SER A 277 -14.26 -4.46 -5.04
C SER A 277 -14.73 -3.21 -4.28
N ASP A 278 -15.54 -2.36 -4.92
CA ASP A 278 -16.12 -1.16 -4.30
C ASP A 278 -17.01 -1.50 -3.10
N GLN A 279 -17.83 -2.57 -3.18
CA GLN A 279 -18.63 -3.00 -2.03
C GLN A 279 -17.76 -3.50 -0.86
N SER A 280 -16.71 -4.27 -1.15
CA SER A 280 -15.73 -4.74 -0.17
C SER A 280 -15.01 -3.57 0.53
N HIS A 281 -14.64 -2.54 -0.24
CA HIS A 281 -14.05 -1.30 0.26
C HIS A 281 -15.04 -0.50 1.11
N ALA A 282 -16.25 -0.25 0.60
CA ALA A 282 -17.26 0.56 1.27
C ALA A 282 -17.68 -0.01 2.63
N LEU A 283 -17.76 -1.34 2.77
CA LEU A 283 -18.05 -1.98 4.07
C LEU A 283 -16.95 -1.71 5.11
N ARG A 284 -15.68 -1.73 4.70
CA ARG A 284 -14.55 -1.39 5.58
C ARG A 284 -14.54 0.09 5.94
N VAL A 285 -14.79 0.96 4.98
CA VAL A 285 -14.90 2.41 5.24
C VAL A 285 -16.02 2.71 6.23
N ARG A 286 -17.23 2.17 6.02
CA ARG A 286 -18.37 2.41 6.94
C ARG A 286 -18.08 1.94 8.36
N THR A 287 -17.54 0.73 8.51
CA THR A 287 -17.22 0.18 9.83
C THR A 287 -16.11 0.98 10.53
N PHE A 288 -15.09 1.41 9.78
CA PHE A 288 -14.03 2.25 10.33
C PHE A 288 -14.52 3.66 10.69
N SER A 289 -15.34 4.29 9.85
CA SER A 289 -15.94 5.59 10.14
C SER A 289 -16.80 5.55 11.41
N ASN A 290 -17.59 4.50 11.61
CA ASN A 290 -18.34 4.30 12.86
C ASN A 290 -17.39 4.21 14.07
N TYR A 291 -16.31 3.45 13.94
CA TYR A 291 -15.28 3.34 14.99
C TYR A 291 -14.64 4.70 15.34
N LEU A 292 -14.39 5.56 14.34
CA LEU A 292 -13.85 6.91 14.56
C LEU A 292 -14.84 7.84 15.28
N GLN A 293 -16.14 7.72 14.99
CA GLN A 293 -17.17 8.57 15.59
C GLN A 293 -17.46 8.25 17.06
N GLU A 294 -17.15 7.04 17.53
CA GLU A 294 -17.39 6.63 18.91
C GLU A 294 -16.54 7.38 19.94
N SER A 295 -15.31 7.81 19.61
CA SER A 295 -14.49 8.63 20.52
C SER A 295 -13.43 9.45 19.76
N PRO A 296 -13.17 10.71 20.16
CA PRO A 296 -12.08 11.51 19.61
C PRO A 296 -10.70 10.85 19.78
N GLY A 297 -9.74 11.19 18.92
CA GLY A 297 -8.35 10.73 19.01
C GLY A 297 -8.09 9.28 18.56
N ARG A 298 -9.13 8.55 18.13
CA ARG A 298 -9.00 7.16 17.64
C ARG A 298 -8.28 7.04 16.30
N GLY A 299 -8.26 8.10 15.50
CA GLY A 299 -7.70 8.05 14.15
C GLY A 299 -8.29 9.07 13.20
N ALA A 300 -7.97 8.90 11.93
CA ALA A 300 -8.51 9.69 10.83
C ALA A 300 -8.66 8.83 9.57
N PHE A 301 -9.69 9.15 8.77
CA PHE A 301 -9.88 8.60 7.43
C PHE A 301 -9.72 9.73 6.40
N ILE A 302 -8.72 9.60 5.53
CA ILE A 302 -8.31 10.62 4.56
C ILE A 302 -8.53 10.04 3.16
N TYR A 303 -9.57 10.51 2.47
CA TYR A 303 -9.98 9.98 1.18
C TYR A 303 -9.72 10.95 0.03
N ILE A 304 -9.16 10.45 -1.08
CA ILE A 304 -8.85 11.25 -2.27
C ILE A 304 -10.08 11.90 -2.91
N GLY A 305 -11.26 11.30 -2.74
CA GLY A 305 -12.52 11.87 -3.22
C GLY A 305 -13.10 12.96 -2.32
N THR A 306 -12.51 13.24 -1.15
CA THR A 306 -12.99 14.28 -0.24
C THR A 306 -12.81 15.67 -0.88
N PRO A 307 -13.90 16.47 -1.00
CA PRO A 307 -13.82 17.81 -1.57
C PRO A 307 -13.12 18.77 -0.60
N ILE A 308 -12.10 19.49 -1.09
CA ILE A 308 -11.38 20.51 -0.31
C ILE A 308 -12.01 21.91 -0.43
N GLU A 309 -12.94 22.07 -1.39
CA GLU A 309 -13.67 23.29 -1.68
C GLU A 309 -15.18 23.01 -1.62
N PRO A 310 -16.01 24.00 -1.23
CA PRO A 310 -17.46 23.83 -1.14
C PRO A 310 -18.16 23.76 -2.52
N THR A 311 -17.47 24.10 -3.60
CA THR A 311 -18.00 24.07 -4.96
C THR A 311 -18.07 22.63 -5.47
N LEU A 312 -19.24 22.23 -5.99
CA LEU A 312 -19.47 20.90 -6.55
C LEU A 312 -19.69 20.98 -8.08
N PRO A 313 -19.03 20.11 -8.88
CA PRO A 313 -18.01 19.16 -8.47
C PRO A 313 -16.68 19.85 -8.09
N CYS A 314 -16.06 19.42 -6.99
CA CYS A 314 -14.76 19.95 -6.56
C CYS A 314 -13.70 19.56 -7.61
N LYS A 315 -13.11 20.56 -8.27
CA LYS A 315 -12.16 20.34 -9.38
C LYS A 315 -10.95 19.53 -8.94
N SER A 316 -10.38 19.85 -7.77
CA SER A 316 -9.22 19.13 -7.22
C SER A 316 -9.55 17.66 -6.93
N ALA A 317 -10.64 17.38 -6.22
CA ALA A 317 -11.06 16.00 -5.92
C ALA A 317 -11.35 15.21 -7.20
N THR A 318 -11.99 15.84 -8.19
CA THR A 318 -12.31 15.22 -9.48
C THR A 318 -11.05 14.91 -10.28
N TYR A 319 -10.11 15.87 -10.38
CA TYR A 319 -8.85 15.70 -11.07
C TYR A 319 -8.01 14.60 -10.43
N THR A 320 -7.79 14.70 -9.12
CA THR A 320 -6.94 13.74 -8.39
C THR A 320 -7.52 12.34 -8.44
N SER A 321 -8.82 12.14 -8.13
CA SER A 321 -9.47 10.82 -8.15
C SER A 321 -9.43 10.13 -9.51
N ASN A 322 -9.49 10.90 -10.60
CA ASN A 322 -9.44 10.37 -11.97
C ASN A 322 -8.02 10.31 -12.55
N PHE A 323 -7.00 10.77 -11.81
CA PHE A 323 -5.62 10.73 -12.28
C PHE A 323 -5.19 9.29 -12.58
N PRO A 324 -4.46 9.04 -13.69
CA PRO A 324 -4.05 7.69 -14.08
C PRO A 324 -3.25 6.96 -12.99
N THR A 325 -3.39 5.64 -12.93
CA THR A 325 -2.63 4.78 -12.01
C THR A 325 -1.30 4.31 -12.60
N THR A 326 -0.99 4.69 -13.84
CA THR A 326 0.23 4.31 -14.56
C THR A 326 1.47 4.90 -13.91
N LEU A 327 2.56 4.13 -13.79
CA LEU A 327 3.86 4.62 -13.27
C LEU A 327 4.63 5.50 -14.28
N ARG A 328 3.92 6.33 -15.06
CA ARG A 328 4.52 7.27 -15.99
C ARG A 328 5.24 8.38 -15.24
N ARG A 329 6.17 9.05 -15.92
CA ARG A 329 6.66 10.35 -15.44
C ARG A 329 5.49 11.32 -15.33
N ILE A 330 5.45 12.03 -14.21
CA ILE A 330 4.52 13.13 -13.94
C ILE A 330 5.27 14.45 -14.04
N ASP A 331 4.61 15.54 -14.43
CA ASP A 331 5.25 16.85 -14.34
C ASP A 331 5.13 17.46 -12.92
N LEU A 332 5.79 18.60 -12.71
CA LEU A 332 5.79 19.28 -11.41
C LEU A 332 4.40 19.78 -11.02
N THR A 333 3.60 20.24 -11.99
CA THR A 333 2.25 20.76 -11.76
C THR A 333 1.32 19.63 -11.35
N GLU A 334 1.37 18.49 -12.04
CA GLU A 334 0.63 17.27 -11.70
C GLU A 334 0.99 16.79 -10.30
N PHE A 335 2.29 16.76 -9.98
CA PHE A 335 2.76 16.40 -8.65
C PHE A 335 2.20 17.33 -7.58
N ASP A 336 2.36 18.64 -7.76
CA ASP A 336 1.96 19.64 -6.76
C ASP A 336 0.45 19.64 -6.54
N LEU A 337 -0.36 19.47 -7.59
CA LEU A 337 -1.81 19.33 -7.48
C LEU A 337 -2.22 18.10 -6.66
N LEU A 338 -1.64 16.93 -6.95
CA LEU A 338 -1.93 15.69 -6.24
C LEU A 338 -1.49 15.74 -4.77
N ALA A 339 -0.26 16.20 -4.53
CA ALA A 339 0.31 16.29 -3.20
C ALA A 339 -0.40 17.35 -2.35
N ASN A 340 -0.73 18.51 -2.92
CA ASN A 340 -1.49 19.54 -2.22
C ASN A 340 -2.90 19.04 -1.88
N HIS A 341 -3.59 18.34 -2.78
CA HIS A 341 -4.90 17.77 -2.46
C HIS A 341 -4.82 16.79 -1.28
N GLY A 342 -3.86 15.87 -1.28
CA GLY A 342 -3.62 14.96 -0.15
C GLY A 342 -3.35 15.69 1.16
N TYR A 343 -2.52 16.74 1.11
CA TYR A 343 -2.24 17.61 2.25
C TYR A 343 -3.50 18.30 2.79
N GLN A 344 -4.31 18.91 1.92
CA GLN A 344 -5.51 19.65 2.33
C GLN A 344 -6.58 18.72 2.92
N VAL A 345 -6.79 17.53 2.32
CA VAL A 345 -7.72 16.54 2.90
C VAL A 345 -7.23 16.06 4.26
N ALA A 346 -5.93 15.80 4.40
CA ALA A 346 -5.36 15.42 5.69
C ALA A 346 -5.57 16.52 6.75
N LYS A 347 -5.42 17.79 6.36
CA LYS A 347 -5.62 18.95 7.24
C LYS A 347 -7.09 19.09 7.67
N GLN A 348 -8.03 18.85 6.76
CA GLN A 348 -9.46 18.80 7.11
C GLN A 348 -9.76 17.66 8.08
N ALA A 349 -9.16 16.48 7.89
CA ALA A 349 -9.33 15.34 8.78
C ALA A 349 -8.72 15.59 10.17
N GLU A 350 -7.55 16.22 10.24
CA GLU A 350 -6.93 16.70 11.49
C GLU A 350 -7.88 17.61 12.27
N GLN A 351 -8.48 18.60 11.60
CA GLN A 351 -9.42 19.53 12.22
C GLN A 351 -10.70 18.86 12.72
N ALA A 352 -11.16 17.81 12.04
CA ALA A 352 -12.38 17.09 12.40
C ALA A 352 -12.17 16.06 13.53
N CYS A 353 -11.03 15.37 13.56
CA CYS A 353 -10.80 14.21 14.42
C CYS A 353 -9.75 14.42 15.52
N GLY A 354 -8.95 15.49 15.44
CA GLY A 354 -7.85 15.78 16.37
C GLY A 354 -6.67 14.83 16.18
N LEU A 355 -5.94 14.99 15.06
CA LEU A 355 -4.68 14.28 14.79
C LEU A 355 -3.48 14.90 15.51
#